data_AF-A0ABD3WWW5-F1
#
_entry.id   AF-A0ABD3WWW5-F1
#
_cell.length_a   1.000
_cell.length_b   1.000
_cell.length_c   1.000
_cell.angle_alpha   90.00
_cell.angle_beta   90.00
_cell.angle_gamma   90.00
#
_symmetry.space_group_name_H-M   'P 1'
#
loop_
_entity.id
_entity.type
_entity.pdbx_description
1 polymer ?
#
loop_
_entity_poly.entity_id
_entity_poly.type
_entity_poly.pdbx_seq_one_letter_code
_entity_poly.pdbx_strand_id
1 'polypeptide(L)'
;MASKTRGSKKGSSDDRETNLDDDFIVTTRVRKGLKRWKFLQTEILRKKRKVDKGSRSKYLEPYKKERDGLVEQMQKDIPVLQSIFFDEYSRAFERADKRRTTTGGMKNEHGDSLRSAESKINELTSQLLAERKSKEEALSSLRSAESKTNELTSQLETERKSKEEALSRLARDNELTNKLETERKASEDALVKLQRGLAESENEKVALKISYKEEIGVHEEERRKLQESLRSVESEIDQLKRQLDNEKKSREESVSSLQSAESWINQLKRQIENERKSREEALSRLEARINQLTTQVENERKAKEDALLRLSSMASSKLRDNNPNIADLSDPNRPTKLSEQFSELYDNEWTDAFDELEKLLGDKEDKYKKEMEIISYLRDFMVEIHSVCNDLSFSKLKTIEEAFVKPSVPSEDTKIPTEILKTIKDGIKTMAPKLLEKTRELVLDRLKEKYKDDPVEGCLQHHNVKRYIDKCTDVCWYMSVQDPQLVIDGSKSPDDKFDSIKHREYTKKGPYEDFVVWPALYLHKGGPMLSKGVAQGKKEMTGQQ
;
A
#
# COMPACT_ATOMS: atom_id res chain seq x y z
N MET A 1 -20.70 -34.31 108.41
CA MET A 1 -22.04 -34.87 108.70
C MET A 1 -22.13 -36.28 108.09
N ALA A 2 -23.04 -37.14 108.57
CA ALA A 2 -23.65 -38.34 107.92
C ALA A 2 -22.85 -39.10 106.81
N SER A 3 -22.65 -40.44 106.83
CA SER A 3 -23.17 -41.53 107.69
C SER A 3 -22.36 -42.84 107.54
N LYS A 4 -22.33 -43.68 108.61
CA LYS A 4 -22.39 -45.18 108.69
C LYS A 4 -21.56 -46.07 107.70
N THR A 5 -20.97 -47.22 108.06
CA THR A 5 -21.27 -48.21 109.12
C THR A 5 -20.09 -49.19 109.44
N ARG A 6 -19.83 -49.55 110.73
CA ARG A 6 -19.15 -50.77 111.33
C ARG A 6 -17.81 -51.32 110.72
N GLY A 7 -16.71 -51.70 111.41
CA GLY A 7 -16.27 -51.94 112.83
C GLY A 7 -15.45 -53.29 112.93
N SER A 8 -14.44 -53.65 113.76
CA SER A 8 -13.69 -53.19 114.98
C SER A 8 -12.22 -53.81 114.94
N LYS A 9 -11.33 -54.11 115.92
CA LYS A 9 -11.24 -54.21 117.42
C LYS A 9 -9.75 -54.05 117.98
N LYS A 10 -9.23 -54.93 118.87
CA LYS A 10 -7.95 -54.88 119.69
C LYS A 10 -7.54 -56.30 120.15
N GLY A 11 -6.28 -56.73 120.45
CA GLY A 11 -4.90 -56.13 120.44
C GLY A 11 -4.08 -56.41 121.74
N SER A 12 -2.73 -56.20 121.76
CA SER A 12 -1.81 -56.06 122.96
C SER A 12 -1.54 -57.33 123.85
N SER A 13 -0.51 -57.44 124.74
CA SER A 13 0.78 -56.71 125.02
C SER A 13 1.64 -57.37 126.17
N ASP A 14 2.84 -56.80 126.46
CA ASP A 14 3.67 -56.82 127.71
C ASP A 14 4.46 -58.12 128.09
N ASP A 15 5.58 -58.16 128.85
CA ASP A 15 6.37 -57.22 129.71
C ASP A 15 7.85 -57.78 129.95
N ARG A 16 8.88 -57.31 130.71
CA ARG A 16 9.18 -56.14 131.60
C ARG A 16 10.71 -55.69 131.66
N GLU A 17 11.52 -56.04 132.69
CA GLU A 17 12.78 -55.34 133.19
C GLU A 17 13.78 -56.30 133.92
N THR A 18 15.02 -56.03 134.44
CA THR A 18 16.13 -54.99 134.45
C THR A 18 17.49 -55.73 134.80
N ASN A 19 18.60 -55.31 135.49
CA ASN A 19 19.08 -54.13 136.27
C ASN A 19 20.64 -54.13 136.56
N LEU A 20 21.20 -52.99 137.03
CA LEU A 20 22.48 -52.69 137.76
C LEU A 20 23.91 -52.86 137.12
N ASP A 21 24.89 -52.12 137.68
CA ASP A 21 26.21 -51.73 137.12
C ASP A 21 27.45 -52.30 137.85
N ASP A 22 28.56 -52.51 137.12
CA ASP A 22 29.90 -51.87 137.38
C ASP A 22 30.96 -52.26 136.30
N ASP A 23 31.25 -51.41 135.31
CA ASP A 23 32.57 -51.29 134.62
C ASP A 23 32.61 -50.08 133.63
N PHE A 24 32.87 -48.88 134.15
CA PHE A 24 32.79 -47.62 133.37
C PHE A 24 34.16 -46.94 133.17
N ILE A 25 34.91 -47.31 132.12
CA ILE A 25 35.92 -46.39 131.54
C ILE A 25 36.34 -46.64 130.06
N VAL A 26 35.96 -47.75 129.42
CA VAL A 26 36.43 -48.09 128.05
C VAL A 26 35.49 -47.64 126.91
N THR A 27 34.16 -47.74 127.08
CA THR A 27 33.21 -47.70 125.95
C THR A 27 32.93 -46.30 125.36
N THR A 28 33.33 -45.23 126.06
CA THR A 28 32.92 -43.84 125.76
C THR A 28 33.65 -43.21 124.57
N ARG A 29 34.86 -43.68 124.21
CA ARG A 29 35.61 -43.17 123.04
C ARG A 29 35.09 -43.72 121.72
N VAL A 30 34.78 -45.02 121.64
CA VAL A 30 34.35 -45.71 120.40
C VAL A 30 33.05 -45.12 119.83
N ARG A 31 32.07 -44.81 120.71
CA ARG A 31 30.75 -44.28 120.31
C ARG A 31 30.79 -42.88 119.65
N LYS A 32 31.86 -42.10 119.82
CA LYS A 32 32.01 -40.78 119.16
C LYS A 32 32.56 -40.86 117.73
N GLY A 33 33.41 -41.84 117.42
CA GLY A 33 33.94 -42.03 116.06
C GLY A 33 32.85 -42.45 115.06
N LEU A 34 32.06 -43.47 115.42
CA LEU A 34 31.09 -44.11 114.53
C LEU A 34 30.00 -43.17 114.00
N LYS A 35 29.63 -42.12 114.77
CA LYS A 35 28.64 -41.11 114.34
C LYS A 35 29.20 -40.14 113.29
N ARG A 36 30.51 -39.87 113.27
CA ARG A 36 31.15 -38.92 112.34
C ARG A 36 31.29 -39.53 110.92
N TRP A 37 31.50 -40.85 110.85
CA TRP A 37 31.63 -41.61 109.60
C TRP A 37 30.35 -41.60 108.74
N LYS A 38 29.18 -41.89 109.34
CA LYS A 38 27.88 -41.93 108.62
C LYS A 38 27.47 -40.59 108.00
N PHE A 39 27.90 -39.47 108.60
CA PHE A 39 27.63 -38.13 108.06
C PHE A 39 28.42 -37.87 106.76
N LEU A 40 29.72 -38.16 106.77
CA LEU A 40 30.61 -37.99 105.59
C LEU A 40 30.19 -38.88 104.41
N GLN A 41 29.83 -40.14 104.67
CA GLN A 41 29.44 -41.09 103.62
C GLN A 41 28.22 -40.62 102.81
N THR A 42 27.28 -39.93 103.46
CA THR A 42 26.05 -39.42 102.83
C THR A 42 26.34 -38.20 101.94
N GLU A 43 27.22 -37.30 102.38
CA GLU A 43 27.55 -36.07 101.64
C GLU A 43 28.49 -36.33 100.44
N ILE A 44 29.32 -37.38 100.51
CA ILE A 44 30.16 -37.86 99.40
C ILE A 44 29.31 -38.33 98.21
N LEU A 45 28.17 -38.99 98.45
CA LEU A 45 27.24 -39.40 97.38
C LEU A 45 26.59 -38.18 96.69
N ARG A 46 26.26 -37.12 97.45
CA ARG A 46 25.71 -35.87 96.91
C ARG A 46 26.68 -35.10 95.99
N LYS A 47 27.99 -35.26 96.19
CA LYS A 47 29.03 -34.46 95.51
C LYS A 47 29.86 -35.24 94.48
N LYS A 48 29.37 -36.40 94.04
CA LYS A 48 29.98 -37.21 92.96
C LYS A 48 29.53 -36.87 91.53
N ARG A 49 29.05 -35.62 91.32
CA ARG A 49 29.28 -34.70 90.18
C ARG A 49 29.12 -35.27 88.74
N LYS A 50 28.36 -34.64 87.82
CA LYS A 50 28.40 -33.21 87.44
C LYS A 50 29.82 -32.61 87.44
N VAL A 51 30.68 -33.19 86.61
CA VAL A 51 31.95 -32.65 86.11
C VAL A 51 31.91 -32.77 84.59
N ASP A 52 32.50 -31.80 83.89
CA ASP A 52 32.18 -31.48 82.49
C ASP A 52 33.39 -31.64 81.55
N LYS A 53 33.08 -31.79 80.26
CA LYS A 53 33.97 -31.83 79.07
C LYS A 53 34.87 -33.07 78.90
N GLY A 54 35.21 -33.31 77.64
CA GLY A 54 35.99 -34.40 77.04
C GLY A 54 36.76 -35.36 77.97
N SER A 55 36.38 -36.65 77.89
CA SER A 55 37.17 -37.83 78.30
C SER A 55 37.68 -37.89 79.75
N ARG A 56 36.86 -38.55 80.59
CA ARG A 56 37.22 -39.26 81.84
C ARG A 56 37.91 -38.46 82.97
N SER A 57 37.11 -38.23 84.01
CA SER A 57 37.45 -38.65 85.39
C SER A 57 38.73 -38.06 86.05
N LYS A 58 39.20 -36.87 85.66
CA LYS A 58 40.38 -36.23 86.28
C LYS A 58 40.15 -35.63 87.69
N TYR A 59 38.98 -35.87 88.30
CA TYR A 59 38.55 -35.33 89.60
C TYR A 59 38.56 -36.35 90.76
N LEU A 60 39.25 -37.49 90.61
CA LEU A 60 39.41 -38.51 91.65
C LEU A 60 40.78 -38.49 92.36
N GLU A 61 41.72 -37.65 91.91
CA GLU A 61 43.06 -37.54 92.51
C GLU A 61 43.07 -36.97 93.95
N PRO A 62 42.42 -35.83 94.26
CA PRO A 62 42.42 -35.30 95.63
C PRO A 62 41.82 -36.27 96.65
N TYR A 63 40.81 -37.04 96.23
CA TYR A 63 40.15 -38.07 97.04
C TYR A 63 40.95 -39.38 97.21
N LYS A 64 42.04 -39.58 96.45
CA LYS A 64 43.02 -40.63 96.81
C LYS A 64 43.88 -40.17 97.97
N LYS A 65 44.48 -38.97 97.90
CA LYS A 65 45.46 -38.54 98.91
C LYS A 65 44.85 -38.42 100.32
N GLU A 66 43.58 -38.02 100.42
CA GLU A 66 42.81 -37.99 101.67
C GLU A 66 42.41 -39.41 102.17
N ARG A 67 42.14 -40.35 101.24
CA ARG A 67 41.92 -41.78 101.56
C ARG A 67 43.20 -42.45 102.05
N ASP A 68 44.31 -42.19 101.39
CA ASP A 68 45.57 -42.92 101.59
C ASP A 68 46.23 -42.49 102.91
N GLY A 69 46.14 -41.21 103.30
CA GLY A 69 46.53 -40.76 104.64
C GLY A 69 45.66 -41.33 105.77
N LEU A 70 44.39 -41.67 105.50
CA LEU A 70 43.54 -42.40 106.46
C LEU A 70 43.94 -43.87 106.61
N VAL A 71 44.39 -44.52 105.53
CA VAL A 71 44.91 -45.89 105.56
C VAL A 71 46.25 -45.94 106.31
N GLU A 72 47.17 -45.01 106.05
CA GLU A 72 48.47 -44.94 106.72
C GLU A 72 48.35 -44.70 108.23
N GLN A 73 47.35 -43.93 108.67
CA GLN A 73 47.03 -43.78 110.10
C GLN A 73 46.51 -45.09 110.70
N MET A 74 45.57 -45.77 110.04
CA MET A 74 45.03 -47.05 110.53
C MET A 74 46.07 -48.18 110.60
N GLN A 75 47.14 -48.11 109.80
CA GLN A 75 48.25 -49.07 109.85
C GLN A 75 49.22 -48.83 111.02
N LYS A 76 49.17 -47.68 111.70
CA LYS A 76 49.98 -47.39 112.90
C LYS A 76 49.33 -47.87 114.21
N ASP A 77 48.01 -48.01 114.23
CA ASP A 77 47.26 -48.34 115.46
C ASP A 77 47.11 -49.85 115.70
N ILE A 78 47.38 -50.71 114.70
CA ILE A 78 47.24 -52.18 114.81
C ILE A 78 48.28 -52.84 115.75
N PRO A 79 49.58 -52.45 115.75
CA PRO A 79 50.56 -52.98 116.71
C PRO A 79 50.23 -52.73 118.18
N VAL A 80 49.39 -51.73 118.48
CA VAL A 80 48.96 -51.37 119.85
C VAL A 80 48.03 -52.42 120.46
N LEU A 81 47.48 -53.35 119.65
CA LEU A 81 46.63 -54.46 120.11
C LEU A 81 47.39 -55.78 120.33
N GLN A 82 48.73 -55.75 120.44
CA GLN A 82 49.55 -56.93 120.80
C GLN A 82 50.22 -56.85 122.18
N SER A 83 49.93 -55.83 123.01
CA SER A 83 50.65 -55.60 124.28
C SER A 83 49.74 -55.43 125.52
N ILE A 84 48.65 -56.20 125.62
CA ILE A 84 47.84 -56.31 126.84
C ILE A 84 47.52 -57.81 127.06
N PHE A 85 47.67 -58.30 128.30
CA PHE A 85 47.52 -59.70 128.71
C PHE A 85 48.56 -60.71 128.16
N PHE A 86 49.83 -60.32 128.23
CA PHE A 86 50.83 -61.19 128.87
C PHE A 86 51.20 -60.55 130.22
N ASP A 87 51.79 -61.32 131.14
CA ASP A 87 52.21 -60.91 132.49
C ASP A 87 51.12 -60.43 133.48
N GLU A 88 50.14 -61.31 133.70
CA GLU A 88 49.69 -61.65 135.07
C GLU A 88 49.81 -63.18 135.23
N TYR A 89 51.01 -63.74 135.11
CA TYR A 89 52.10 -63.66 136.08
C TYR A 89 51.76 -64.25 137.46
N SER A 90 51.78 -65.57 137.50
CA SER A 90 52.57 -66.35 138.47
C SER A 90 52.48 -65.97 139.97
N ARG A 91 52.03 -66.92 140.79
CA ARG A 91 52.85 -67.61 141.83
C ARG A 91 52.02 -68.61 142.65
N ALA A 92 52.73 -69.63 143.17
CA ALA A 92 52.27 -70.64 144.13
C ALA A 92 51.09 -71.54 143.68
N PHE A 93 51.10 -72.87 143.82
CA PHE A 93 52.10 -73.78 144.38
C PHE A 93 52.61 -73.44 145.79
N GLU A 94 51.79 -73.65 146.82
CA GLU A 94 52.29 -74.17 148.10
C GLU A 94 51.19 -74.67 149.05
N ARG A 95 51.56 -75.66 149.89
CA ARG A 95 50.81 -76.25 151.02
C ARG A 95 49.61 -77.14 150.65
N ALA A 96 49.31 -78.22 151.38
CA ALA A 96 50.10 -79.10 152.24
C ALA A 96 49.27 -80.39 152.33
N ASP A 97 49.78 -81.57 152.01
CA ASP A 97 50.68 -82.38 152.83
C ASP A 97 50.25 -82.59 154.30
N LYS A 98 49.89 -83.85 154.58
CA LYS A 98 50.05 -84.56 155.87
C LYS A 98 49.38 -84.03 157.17
N ARG A 99 48.45 -84.89 157.63
CA ARG A 99 48.45 -85.62 158.93
C ARG A 99 47.78 -85.00 160.18
N ARG A 100 47.20 -85.93 160.96
CA ARG A 100 47.08 -85.98 162.45
C ARG A 100 46.05 -84.99 163.06
N THR A 101 45.01 -85.46 163.77
CA THR A 101 44.99 -85.87 165.21
C THR A 101 45.69 -84.83 166.11
N THR A 102 45.09 -84.29 167.17
CA THR A 102 44.50 -84.95 168.36
C THR A 102 43.31 -84.14 168.94
N THR A 103 42.85 -84.39 170.18
CA THR A 103 41.74 -85.33 170.51
C THR A 103 41.20 -85.05 171.93
N GLY A 104 39.88 -84.89 172.10
CA GLY A 104 39.19 -84.85 173.41
C GLY A 104 37.77 -84.28 173.31
N GLY A 105 36.76 -84.77 174.04
CA GLY A 105 36.64 -85.97 174.90
C GLY A 105 35.16 -86.39 174.96
N MET A 106 34.71 -87.46 175.63
CA MET A 106 35.32 -88.44 176.55
C MET A 106 34.99 -89.88 176.03
N LYS A 107 35.29 -91.03 176.66
CA LYS A 107 35.66 -91.41 178.04
C LYS A 107 36.19 -92.87 178.03
N ASN A 108 37.22 -93.19 178.84
CA ASN A 108 37.54 -94.49 179.51
C ASN A 108 37.62 -95.80 178.65
N GLU A 109 38.38 -96.88 178.97
CA GLU A 109 39.37 -97.19 180.02
C GLU A 109 40.11 -98.52 179.66
N HIS A 110 41.37 -98.70 180.14
CA HIS A 110 42.09 -99.99 180.29
C HIS A 110 42.23 -100.89 179.01
N GLY A 111 43.01 -101.97 178.95
CA GLY A 111 44.07 -102.50 179.82
C GLY A 111 44.66 -103.82 179.27
N ASP A 112 45.97 -104.03 179.49
CA ASP A 112 46.73 -105.30 179.46
C ASP A 112 46.86 -106.21 178.19
N SER A 113 48.15 -106.42 177.85
CA SER A 113 48.77 -107.72 177.54
C SER A 113 48.49 -108.42 176.19
N LEU A 114 49.05 -107.86 175.12
CA LEU A 114 50.27 -108.38 174.44
C LEU A 114 50.40 -109.90 174.07
N ARG A 115 49.34 -110.73 174.10
CA ARG A 115 49.44 -112.20 173.89
C ARG A 115 48.42 -112.83 172.92
N SER A 116 47.67 -112.05 172.14
CA SER A 116 46.82 -112.58 171.06
C SER A 116 46.94 -111.81 169.73
N ALA A 117 48.14 -111.31 169.44
CA ALA A 117 48.44 -110.57 168.21
C ALA A 117 48.32 -111.43 166.93
N GLU A 118 48.36 -112.76 167.04
CA GLU A 118 48.43 -113.68 165.90
C GLU A 118 47.08 -114.28 165.49
N SER A 119 46.07 -114.31 166.38
CA SER A 119 44.80 -114.98 166.10
C SER A 119 43.86 -114.16 165.19
N LYS A 120 43.72 -112.85 165.46
CA LYS A 120 42.71 -112.00 164.80
C LYS A 120 43.04 -111.60 163.36
N ILE A 121 44.30 -111.78 162.93
CA ILE A 121 44.77 -111.49 161.57
C ILE A 121 44.05 -112.36 160.52
N ASN A 122 43.73 -113.61 160.87
CA ASN A 122 43.03 -114.52 159.95
C ASN A 122 41.57 -114.13 159.72
N GLU A 123 40.89 -113.54 160.71
CA GLU A 123 39.47 -113.16 160.61
C GLU A 123 39.27 -111.89 159.75
N LEU A 124 40.21 -110.94 159.83
CA LEU A 124 40.27 -109.76 158.95
C LEU A 124 40.41 -110.12 157.47
N THR A 125 40.96 -111.30 157.15
CA THR A 125 41.17 -111.74 155.77
C THR A 125 39.87 -112.16 155.07
N SER A 126 38.88 -112.68 155.79
CA SER A 126 37.61 -113.15 155.19
C SER A 126 36.64 -112.03 154.85
N GLN A 127 36.56 -110.97 155.67
CA GLN A 127 35.60 -109.87 155.45
C GLN A 127 35.97 -108.99 154.24
N LEU A 128 37.27 -108.83 153.97
CA LEU A 128 37.79 -108.02 152.86
C LEU A 128 37.49 -108.61 151.47
N LEU A 129 37.20 -109.90 151.37
CA LEU A 129 36.78 -110.57 150.14
C LEU A 129 35.31 -110.33 149.78
N ALA A 130 34.44 -110.02 150.74
CA ALA A 130 33.01 -109.86 150.51
C ALA A 130 32.68 -108.51 149.83
N GLU A 131 33.20 -107.40 150.37
CA GLU A 131 32.83 -106.05 149.90
C GLU A 131 33.45 -105.71 148.52
N ARG A 132 34.54 -106.39 148.14
CA ARG A 132 35.18 -106.20 146.81
C ARG A 132 34.20 -106.49 145.66
N LYS A 133 33.29 -107.45 145.85
CA LYS A 133 32.23 -107.82 144.89
C LYS A 133 31.20 -106.69 144.68
N SER A 134 30.82 -105.99 145.75
CA SER A 134 29.89 -104.85 145.68
C SER A 134 30.44 -103.68 144.85
N LYS A 135 31.77 -103.51 144.81
CA LYS A 135 32.43 -102.45 144.02
C LYS A 135 32.54 -102.75 142.53
N GLU A 136 32.42 -104.01 142.10
CA GLU A 136 32.38 -104.36 140.67
C GLU A 136 30.99 -104.15 140.05
N GLU A 137 29.92 -104.40 140.81
CA GLU A 137 28.54 -104.18 140.35
C GLU A 137 28.28 -102.70 140.02
N ALA A 138 28.82 -101.77 140.82
CA ALA A 138 28.75 -100.32 140.56
C ALA A 138 29.45 -99.89 139.26
N LEU A 139 30.57 -100.53 138.90
CA LEU A 139 31.32 -100.23 137.66
C LEU A 139 30.58 -100.69 136.39
N SER A 140 29.71 -101.70 136.48
CA SER A 140 28.89 -102.14 135.35
C SER A 140 27.88 -101.07 134.92
N SER A 141 27.27 -100.38 135.89
CA SER A 141 26.25 -99.35 135.63
C SER A 141 26.83 -98.11 134.93
N LEU A 142 28.08 -97.75 135.22
CA LEU A 142 28.74 -96.59 134.62
C LEU A 142 28.93 -96.76 133.09
N ARG A 143 29.32 -97.96 132.65
CA ARG A 143 29.51 -98.28 131.22
C ARG A 143 28.20 -98.26 130.42
N SER A 144 27.06 -98.54 131.07
CA SER A 144 25.75 -98.45 130.42
C SER A 144 25.35 -97.00 130.09
N ALA A 145 25.75 -96.04 130.91
CA ALA A 145 25.53 -94.61 130.63
C ALA A 145 26.38 -94.12 129.45
N GLU A 146 27.66 -94.48 129.44
CA GLU A 146 28.65 -94.06 128.44
C GLU A 146 28.28 -94.48 127.00
N SER A 147 27.72 -95.69 126.84
CA SER A 147 27.17 -96.15 125.56
C SER A 147 26.04 -95.27 125.03
N LYS A 148 25.23 -94.69 125.93
CA LYS A 148 24.01 -93.95 125.57
C LYS A 148 24.29 -92.49 125.16
N THR A 149 25.40 -91.93 125.63
CA THR A 149 25.93 -90.65 125.15
C THR A 149 26.40 -90.72 123.70
N ASN A 150 27.08 -91.79 123.29
CA ASN A 150 27.64 -91.90 121.94
C ASN A 150 26.57 -91.98 120.83
N GLU A 151 25.43 -92.59 121.13
CA GLU A 151 24.32 -92.74 120.17
C GLU A 151 23.61 -91.41 119.87
N LEU A 152 23.47 -90.52 120.86
CA LEU A 152 22.92 -89.17 120.69
C LEU A 152 23.82 -88.27 119.84
N THR A 153 25.15 -88.39 119.98
CA THR A 153 26.11 -87.64 119.16
C THR A 153 25.93 -87.94 117.67
N SER A 154 25.71 -89.20 117.31
CA SER A 154 25.50 -89.62 115.92
C SER A 154 24.23 -89.02 115.29
N GLN A 155 23.13 -88.94 116.06
CA GLN A 155 21.88 -88.35 115.58
C GLN A 155 22.04 -86.86 115.24
N LEU A 156 22.71 -86.10 116.12
CA LEU A 156 22.96 -84.66 115.97
C LEU A 156 23.76 -84.32 114.69
N GLU A 157 24.67 -85.19 114.29
CA GLU A 157 25.53 -85.01 113.11
C GLU A 157 24.77 -85.22 111.79
N THR A 158 23.78 -86.11 111.77
CA THR A 158 22.88 -86.29 110.58
C THR A 158 21.97 -85.09 110.37
N GLU A 159 21.42 -84.52 111.45
CA GLU A 159 20.56 -83.34 111.45
C GLU A 159 21.31 -82.13 110.84
N ARG A 160 22.55 -81.89 111.30
CA ARG A 160 23.41 -80.79 110.81
C ARG A 160 23.63 -80.84 109.31
N LYS A 161 23.91 -82.03 108.77
CA LYS A 161 24.21 -82.23 107.35
C LYS A 161 23.03 -81.90 106.43
N SER A 162 21.80 -82.21 106.86
CA SER A 162 20.58 -81.88 106.09
C SER A 162 20.29 -80.37 106.00
N LYS A 163 20.62 -79.60 107.05
CA LYS A 163 20.38 -78.15 107.12
C LYS A 163 21.36 -77.35 106.24
N GLU A 164 22.56 -77.87 106.04
CA GLU A 164 23.62 -77.23 105.24
C GLU A 164 23.35 -77.33 103.72
N GLU A 165 22.75 -78.44 103.26
CA GLU A 165 22.27 -78.57 101.87
C GLU A 165 21.10 -77.63 101.55
N ALA A 166 20.20 -77.40 102.51
CA ALA A 166 19.03 -76.53 102.31
C ALA A 166 19.44 -75.06 102.06
N LEU A 167 20.37 -74.54 102.87
CA LEU A 167 20.92 -73.18 102.70
C LEU A 167 21.62 -73.01 101.34
N SER A 168 22.30 -74.05 100.86
CA SER A 168 23.01 -74.04 99.57
C SER A 168 22.08 -73.99 98.34
N ARG A 169 20.81 -74.35 98.49
CA ARG A 169 19.79 -74.19 97.42
C ARG A 169 19.23 -72.76 97.41
N LEU A 170 18.81 -72.27 98.58
CA LEU A 170 18.18 -70.96 98.77
C LEU A 170 19.12 -69.78 98.37
N ALA A 171 20.43 -69.99 98.43
CA ALA A 171 21.42 -69.05 97.90
C ALA A 171 21.40 -68.92 96.35
N ARG A 172 21.16 -70.01 95.61
CA ARG A 172 21.12 -69.98 94.14
C ARG A 172 19.85 -69.32 93.59
N ASP A 173 18.71 -69.60 94.21
CA ASP A 173 17.41 -69.08 93.75
C ASP A 173 17.34 -67.54 93.87
N ASN A 174 18.01 -66.96 94.87
CA ASN A 174 18.19 -65.52 95.01
C ASN A 174 19.13 -64.89 93.97
N GLU A 175 20.09 -65.63 93.42
CA GLU A 175 20.94 -65.12 92.33
C GLU A 175 20.18 -65.16 90.98
N LEU A 176 19.34 -66.18 90.78
CA LEU A 176 18.56 -66.36 89.56
C LEU A 176 17.47 -65.29 89.40
N THR A 177 16.74 -64.98 90.47
CA THR A 177 15.67 -63.96 90.48
C THR A 177 16.21 -62.56 90.18
N ASN A 178 17.35 -62.18 90.75
CA ASN A 178 17.98 -60.89 90.48
C ASN A 178 18.40 -60.74 88.99
N LYS A 179 18.87 -61.81 88.34
CA LYS A 179 19.19 -61.78 86.89
C LYS A 179 17.92 -61.60 86.05
N LEU A 180 16.89 -62.41 86.30
CA LEU A 180 15.60 -62.33 85.61
C LEU A 180 14.95 -60.94 85.73
N GLU A 181 15.05 -60.27 86.88
CA GLU A 181 14.50 -58.92 87.01
C GLU A 181 15.31 -57.85 86.25
N THR A 182 16.63 -58.02 86.09
CA THR A 182 17.42 -57.15 85.20
C THR A 182 17.12 -57.36 83.71
N GLU A 183 16.94 -58.62 83.28
CA GLU A 183 16.57 -58.94 81.90
C GLU A 183 15.13 -58.50 81.57
N ARG A 184 14.21 -58.61 82.52
CA ARG A 184 12.85 -58.07 82.40
C ARG A 184 12.87 -56.55 82.19
N LYS A 185 13.60 -55.79 83.01
CA LYS A 185 13.70 -54.33 82.84
C LYS A 185 14.35 -53.94 81.51
N ALA A 186 15.39 -54.64 81.07
CA ALA A 186 15.98 -54.44 79.75
C ALA A 186 14.98 -54.72 78.60
N SER A 187 14.10 -55.71 78.78
CA SER A 187 13.05 -56.07 77.82
C SER A 187 11.90 -55.05 77.81
N GLU A 188 11.51 -54.51 78.97
CA GLU A 188 10.51 -53.43 79.09
C GLU A 188 11.03 -52.13 78.43
N ASP A 189 12.29 -51.74 78.68
CA ASP A 189 12.94 -50.59 78.01
C ASP A 189 13.08 -50.79 76.48
N ALA A 190 13.32 -52.02 76.03
CA ALA A 190 13.36 -52.36 74.61
C ALA A 190 11.97 -52.26 73.96
N LEU A 191 10.91 -52.75 74.64
CA LEU A 191 9.52 -52.62 74.19
C LEU A 191 9.10 -51.15 74.08
N VAL A 192 9.42 -50.30 75.06
CA VAL A 192 9.10 -48.86 75.01
C VAL A 192 9.86 -48.14 73.89
N LYS A 193 11.07 -48.57 73.53
CA LYS A 193 11.78 -48.07 72.33
C LYS A 193 11.11 -48.53 71.04
N LEU A 194 10.72 -49.81 70.93
CA LEU A 194 10.08 -50.35 69.73
C LEU A 194 8.69 -49.77 69.50
N GLN A 195 7.87 -49.61 70.55
CA GLN A 195 6.56 -48.96 70.48
C GLN A 195 6.66 -47.51 70.02
N ARG A 196 7.66 -46.77 70.51
CA ARG A 196 7.93 -45.39 70.09
C ARG A 196 8.41 -45.32 68.63
N GLY A 197 9.35 -46.17 68.21
CA GLY A 197 9.79 -46.24 66.82
C GLY A 197 8.67 -46.66 65.85
N LEU A 198 7.74 -47.52 66.30
CA LEU A 198 6.55 -47.88 65.54
C LEU A 198 5.62 -46.68 65.38
N ALA A 199 5.32 -45.95 66.47
CA ALA A 199 4.47 -44.76 66.43
C ALA A 199 5.11 -43.61 65.63
N GLU A 200 6.44 -43.45 65.68
CA GLU A 200 7.19 -42.49 64.84
C GLU A 200 7.06 -42.88 63.35
N SER A 201 7.25 -44.16 63.00
CA SER A 201 7.08 -44.66 61.63
C SER A 201 5.63 -44.62 61.11
N GLU A 202 4.62 -44.87 61.97
CA GLU A 202 3.22 -44.72 61.60
C GLU A 202 2.83 -43.26 61.37
N ASN A 203 3.34 -42.32 62.19
CA ASN A 203 3.15 -40.89 61.96
C ASN A 203 3.83 -40.42 60.67
N GLU A 204 5.06 -40.87 60.39
CA GLU A 204 5.77 -40.57 59.13
C GLU A 204 5.01 -41.12 57.90
N LYS A 205 4.49 -42.35 58.00
CA LYS A 205 3.63 -42.98 56.97
C LYS A 205 2.30 -42.25 56.78
N VAL A 206 1.72 -41.68 57.85
CA VAL A 206 0.52 -40.82 57.76
C VAL A 206 0.85 -39.48 57.11
N ALA A 207 1.96 -38.84 57.50
CA ALA A 207 2.43 -37.58 56.91
C ALA A 207 2.71 -37.72 55.41
N LEU A 208 3.43 -38.77 54.99
CA LEU A 208 3.64 -39.08 53.58
C LEU A 208 2.32 -39.33 52.84
N LYS A 209 1.36 -40.03 53.46
CA LYS A 209 0.03 -40.29 52.87
C LYS A 209 -0.83 -39.02 52.76
N ILE A 210 -0.61 -38.02 53.60
CA ILE A 210 -1.20 -36.68 53.47
C ILE A 210 -0.52 -35.93 52.33
N SER A 211 0.82 -35.84 52.32
CA SER A 211 1.61 -35.17 51.27
C SER A 211 1.25 -35.68 49.86
N TYR A 212 1.26 -36.99 49.65
CA TYR A 212 0.88 -37.58 48.36
C TYR A 212 -0.58 -37.30 47.98
N LYS A 213 -1.50 -37.16 48.95
CA LYS A 213 -2.89 -36.82 48.67
C LYS A 213 -3.05 -35.34 48.30
N GLU A 214 -2.25 -34.47 48.89
CA GLU A 214 -2.19 -33.04 48.56
C GLU A 214 -1.57 -32.82 47.17
N GLU A 215 -0.46 -33.51 46.85
CA GLU A 215 0.16 -33.54 45.51
C GLU A 215 -0.81 -34.05 44.43
N ILE A 216 -1.51 -35.18 44.69
CA ILE A 216 -2.55 -35.68 43.79
C ILE A 216 -3.67 -34.65 43.60
N GLY A 217 -4.13 -34.00 44.68
CA GLY A 217 -5.16 -32.96 44.60
C GLY A 217 -4.73 -31.73 43.79
N VAL A 218 -3.47 -31.32 43.89
CA VAL A 218 -2.88 -30.26 43.06
C VAL A 218 -2.86 -30.68 41.59
N HIS A 219 -2.34 -31.86 41.27
CA HIS A 219 -2.27 -32.35 39.89
C HIS A 219 -3.64 -32.67 39.27
N GLU A 220 -4.63 -33.09 40.06
CA GLU A 220 -6.02 -33.24 39.61
C GLU A 220 -6.65 -31.88 39.25
N GLU A 221 -6.40 -30.84 40.05
CA GLU A 221 -6.87 -29.48 39.79
C GLU A 221 -6.11 -28.79 38.62
N GLU A 222 -4.81 -29.03 38.47
CA GLU A 222 -4.04 -28.63 37.27
C GLU A 222 -4.56 -29.33 36.02
N ARG A 223 -4.80 -30.64 36.08
CA ARG A 223 -5.38 -31.43 34.99
C ARG A 223 -6.79 -30.96 34.64
N ARG A 224 -7.60 -30.58 35.64
CA ARG A 224 -8.93 -29.99 35.44
C ARG A 224 -8.82 -28.66 34.68
N LYS A 225 -7.94 -27.75 35.11
CA LYS A 225 -7.67 -26.45 34.44
C LYS A 225 -7.14 -26.64 33.00
N LEU A 226 -6.25 -27.59 32.78
CA LEU A 226 -5.74 -27.94 31.45
C LEU A 226 -6.84 -28.51 30.56
N GLN A 227 -7.72 -29.37 31.08
CA GLN A 227 -8.84 -29.93 30.32
C GLN A 227 -9.95 -28.89 30.03
N GLU A 228 -10.16 -27.93 30.92
CA GLU A 228 -11.05 -26.78 30.73
C GLU A 228 -10.49 -25.81 29.68
N SER A 229 -9.18 -25.55 29.72
CA SER A 229 -8.46 -24.78 28.69
C SER A 229 -8.47 -25.47 27.33
N LEU A 230 -8.26 -26.79 27.29
CA LEU A 230 -8.33 -27.59 26.06
C LEU A 230 -9.70 -27.47 25.40
N ARG A 231 -10.79 -27.61 26.17
CA ARG A 231 -12.17 -27.43 25.66
C ARG A 231 -12.43 -26.02 25.13
N SER A 232 -11.84 -24.99 25.74
CA SER A 232 -11.91 -23.62 25.22
C SER A 232 -11.25 -23.51 23.86
N VAL A 233 -10.05 -24.06 23.70
CA VAL A 233 -9.30 -24.08 22.42
C VAL A 233 -10.00 -24.94 21.36
N GLU A 234 -10.57 -26.09 21.74
CA GLU A 234 -11.39 -26.93 20.85
C GLU A 234 -12.62 -26.17 20.32
N SER A 235 -13.31 -25.43 21.20
CA SER A 235 -14.45 -24.58 20.82
C SER A 235 -14.05 -23.41 19.92
N GLU A 236 -12.89 -22.79 20.17
CA GLU A 236 -12.36 -21.70 19.35
C GLU A 236 -11.93 -22.20 17.96
N ILE A 237 -11.28 -23.36 17.89
CA ILE A 237 -10.94 -24.06 16.64
C ILE A 237 -12.21 -24.35 15.82
N ASP A 238 -13.28 -24.84 16.44
CA ASP A 238 -14.54 -25.13 15.75
C ASP A 238 -15.31 -23.86 15.34
N GLN A 239 -15.19 -22.76 16.07
CA GLN A 239 -15.67 -21.45 15.65
C GLN A 239 -14.89 -20.92 14.43
N LEU A 240 -13.57 -21.02 14.45
CA LEU A 240 -12.69 -20.59 13.35
C LEU A 240 -12.93 -21.44 12.08
N LYS A 241 -13.16 -22.75 12.19
CA LYS A 241 -13.59 -23.60 11.05
C LYS A 241 -14.88 -23.10 10.42
N ARG A 242 -15.91 -22.82 11.24
CA ARG A 242 -17.21 -22.30 10.75
C ARG A 242 -17.07 -20.95 10.07
N GLN A 243 -16.23 -20.05 10.61
CA GLN A 243 -15.93 -18.77 9.97
C GLN A 243 -15.21 -18.98 8.62
N LEU A 244 -14.19 -19.83 8.58
CA LEU A 244 -13.44 -20.15 7.36
C LEU A 244 -14.34 -20.76 6.26
N ASP A 245 -15.25 -21.67 6.60
CA ASP A 245 -16.15 -22.28 5.61
C ASP A 245 -17.25 -21.32 5.14
N ASN A 246 -17.74 -20.43 6.01
CA ASN A 246 -18.62 -19.33 5.60
C ASN A 246 -17.89 -18.34 4.67
N GLU A 247 -16.63 -18.01 4.94
CA GLU A 247 -15.81 -17.18 4.05
C GLU A 247 -15.55 -17.83 2.70
N LYS A 248 -15.25 -19.14 2.66
CA LYS A 248 -15.10 -19.88 1.39
C LYS A 248 -16.37 -19.77 0.55
N LYS A 249 -17.53 -20.07 1.14
CA LYS A 249 -18.83 -20.01 0.44
C LYS A 249 -19.14 -18.60 -0.06
N SER A 250 -18.88 -17.57 0.74
CA SER A 250 -19.03 -16.17 0.33
C SER A 250 -18.08 -15.77 -0.81
N ARG A 251 -16.85 -16.31 -0.83
CA ARG A 251 -15.90 -16.13 -1.95
C ARG A 251 -16.34 -16.88 -3.20
N GLU A 252 -16.88 -18.10 -3.09
CA GLU A 252 -17.41 -18.88 -4.22
C GLU A 252 -18.62 -18.19 -4.87
N GLU A 253 -19.53 -17.65 -4.07
CA GLU A 253 -20.64 -16.81 -4.52
C GLU A 253 -20.13 -15.53 -5.21
N SER A 254 -19.12 -14.87 -4.63
CA SER A 254 -18.48 -13.68 -5.22
C SER A 254 -17.79 -13.97 -6.55
N VAL A 255 -17.06 -15.08 -6.66
CA VAL A 255 -16.41 -15.54 -7.90
C VAL A 255 -17.45 -15.86 -8.97
N SER A 256 -18.55 -16.52 -8.61
CA SER A 256 -19.66 -16.82 -9.52
C SER A 256 -20.31 -15.54 -10.06
N SER A 257 -20.47 -14.52 -9.22
CA SER A 257 -20.94 -13.19 -9.62
C SER A 257 -19.94 -12.46 -10.52
N LEU A 258 -18.64 -12.56 -10.26
CA LEU A 258 -17.58 -11.96 -11.10
C LEU A 258 -17.50 -12.61 -12.47
N GLN A 259 -17.57 -13.95 -12.57
CA GLN A 259 -17.64 -14.66 -13.85
C GLN A 259 -18.87 -14.27 -14.67
N SER A 260 -20.02 -14.07 -13.99
CA SER A 260 -21.24 -13.58 -14.63
C SER A 260 -21.06 -12.16 -15.18
N ALA A 261 -20.45 -11.27 -14.41
CA ALA A 261 -20.14 -9.90 -14.85
C ALA A 261 -19.11 -9.87 -15.99
N GLU A 262 -18.09 -10.73 -15.97
CA GLU A 262 -17.10 -10.86 -17.06
C GLU A 262 -17.75 -11.31 -18.38
N SER A 263 -18.70 -12.26 -18.31
CA SER A 263 -19.50 -12.68 -19.47
C SER A 263 -20.27 -11.49 -20.07
N TRP A 264 -20.96 -10.69 -19.24
CA TRP A 264 -21.64 -9.46 -19.67
C TRP A 264 -20.69 -8.43 -20.29
N ILE A 265 -19.53 -8.20 -19.67
CA ILE A 265 -18.49 -7.29 -20.21
C ILE A 265 -18.03 -7.77 -21.59
N ASN A 266 -17.82 -9.07 -21.78
CA ASN A 266 -17.38 -9.63 -23.06
C ASN A 266 -18.50 -9.64 -24.12
N GLN A 267 -19.76 -9.73 -23.73
CA GLN A 267 -20.92 -9.49 -24.62
C GLN A 267 -21.01 -8.02 -25.06
N LEU A 268 -20.88 -7.08 -24.12
CA LEU A 268 -20.90 -5.63 -24.42
C LEU A 268 -19.75 -5.21 -25.33
N LYS A 269 -18.52 -5.72 -25.10
CA LYS A 269 -17.38 -5.51 -26.02
C LYS A 269 -17.69 -5.94 -27.46
N ARG A 270 -18.34 -7.10 -27.65
CA ARG A 270 -18.75 -7.58 -28.98
C ARG A 270 -19.81 -6.69 -29.62
N GLN A 271 -20.77 -6.17 -28.85
CA GLN A 271 -21.76 -5.23 -29.36
C GLN A 271 -21.11 -3.90 -29.80
N ILE A 272 -20.23 -3.34 -28.97
CA ILE A 272 -19.50 -2.10 -29.27
C ILE A 272 -18.64 -2.24 -30.55
N GLU A 273 -17.94 -3.37 -30.72
CA GLU A 273 -17.10 -3.59 -31.91
C GLU A 273 -17.95 -3.80 -33.18
N ASN A 274 -19.08 -4.50 -33.08
CA ASN A 274 -20.04 -4.64 -34.18
C ASN A 274 -20.67 -3.29 -34.58
N GLU A 275 -21.07 -2.46 -33.60
CA GLU A 275 -21.56 -1.10 -33.86
C GLU A 275 -20.49 -0.22 -34.48
N ARG A 276 -19.25 -0.28 -33.97
CA ARG A 276 -18.11 0.47 -34.50
C ARG A 276 -17.89 0.13 -35.97
N LYS A 277 -17.78 -1.16 -36.30
CA LYS A 277 -17.59 -1.62 -37.68
C LYS A 277 -18.76 -1.17 -38.58
N SER A 278 -20.00 -1.27 -38.10
CA SER A 278 -21.17 -0.80 -38.86
C SER A 278 -21.16 0.71 -39.10
N ARG A 279 -20.71 1.52 -38.13
CA ARG A 279 -20.51 2.97 -38.29
C ARG A 279 -19.36 3.29 -39.26
N GLU A 280 -18.28 2.52 -39.24
CA GLU A 280 -17.11 2.68 -40.11
C GLU A 280 -17.45 2.33 -41.58
N GLU A 281 -18.22 1.26 -41.80
CA GLU A 281 -18.82 0.95 -43.11
C GLU A 281 -19.82 2.02 -43.58
N ALA A 282 -20.57 2.65 -42.68
CA ALA A 282 -21.48 3.75 -43.01
C ALA A 282 -20.73 5.05 -43.37
N LEU A 283 -19.67 5.39 -42.64
CA LEU A 283 -18.80 6.54 -42.93
C LEU A 283 -18.16 6.40 -44.31
N SER A 284 -17.56 5.25 -44.62
CA SER A 284 -16.94 5.01 -45.93
C SER A 284 -17.94 5.16 -47.10
N ARG A 285 -19.20 4.74 -46.92
CA ARG A 285 -20.29 4.96 -47.91
C ARG A 285 -20.64 6.44 -48.05
N LEU A 286 -20.66 7.21 -46.97
CA LEU A 286 -20.93 8.64 -46.99
C LEU A 286 -19.79 9.43 -47.63
N GLU A 287 -18.53 9.10 -47.33
CA GLU A 287 -17.35 9.69 -47.97
C GLU A 287 -17.33 9.46 -49.48
N ALA A 288 -17.59 8.22 -49.92
CA ALA A 288 -17.73 7.89 -51.34
C ALA A 288 -18.85 8.71 -52.02
N ARG A 289 -19.97 8.92 -51.33
CA ARG A 289 -21.09 9.74 -51.84
C ARG A 289 -20.78 11.23 -51.85
N ILE A 290 -20.05 11.76 -50.87
CA ILE A 290 -19.57 13.15 -50.84
C ILE A 290 -18.62 13.41 -52.01
N ASN A 291 -17.67 12.52 -52.25
CA ASN A 291 -16.74 12.61 -53.38
C ASN A 291 -17.51 12.59 -54.72
N GLN A 292 -18.44 11.65 -54.90
CA GLN A 292 -19.28 11.58 -56.11
C GLN A 292 -20.09 12.87 -56.33
N LEU A 293 -20.74 13.40 -55.29
CA LEU A 293 -21.53 14.63 -55.37
C LEU A 293 -20.65 15.86 -55.66
N THR A 294 -19.44 15.90 -55.11
CA THR A 294 -18.46 16.99 -55.36
C THR A 294 -18.05 17.00 -56.83
N THR A 295 -17.74 15.84 -57.41
CA THR A 295 -17.46 15.72 -58.86
C THR A 295 -18.67 16.11 -59.72
N GLN A 296 -19.89 15.75 -59.31
CA GLN A 296 -21.11 16.15 -60.03
C GLN A 296 -21.31 17.67 -60.01
N VAL A 297 -21.20 18.32 -58.85
CA VAL A 297 -21.34 19.79 -58.71
C VAL A 297 -20.30 20.54 -59.54
N GLU A 298 -19.05 20.08 -59.56
CA GLU A 298 -17.99 20.71 -60.35
C GLU A 298 -18.20 20.55 -61.87
N ASN A 299 -18.73 19.41 -62.32
CA ASN A 299 -19.07 19.18 -63.73
C ASN A 299 -20.29 20.02 -64.17
N GLU A 300 -21.35 20.05 -63.37
CA GLU A 300 -22.53 20.90 -63.60
C GLU A 300 -22.16 22.39 -63.61
N ARG A 301 -21.24 22.80 -62.72
CA ARG A 301 -20.70 24.16 -62.70
C ARG A 301 -20.00 24.50 -64.00
N LYS A 302 -19.07 23.66 -64.47
CA LYS A 302 -18.39 23.85 -65.76
C LYS A 302 -19.39 23.90 -66.92
N ALA A 303 -20.35 22.98 -66.98
CA ALA A 303 -21.39 22.97 -68.01
C ALA A 303 -22.25 24.26 -68.01
N LYS A 304 -22.57 24.80 -66.84
CA LYS A 304 -23.26 26.09 -66.67
C LYS A 304 -22.39 27.27 -67.13
N GLU A 305 -21.11 27.29 -66.77
CA GLU A 305 -20.18 28.35 -67.19
C GLU A 305 -19.98 28.35 -68.72
N ASP A 306 -19.80 27.17 -69.33
CA ASP A 306 -19.80 26.97 -70.79
C ASP A 306 -21.10 27.44 -71.46
N ALA A 307 -22.25 27.08 -70.90
CA ALA A 307 -23.56 27.47 -71.41
C ALA A 307 -23.77 28.99 -71.33
N LEU A 308 -23.33 29.64 -70.25
CA LEU A 308 -23.38 31.09 -70.08
C LEU A 308 -22.44 31.82 -71.06
N LEU A 309 -21.24 31.29 -71.32
CA LEU A 309 -20.32 31.85 -72.33
C LEU A 309 -20.93 31.75 -73.73
N ARG A 310 -21.51 30.60 -74.09
CA ARG A 310 -22.20 30.40 -75.38
C ARG A 310 -23.41 31.33 -75.52
N LEU A 311 -24.27 31.41 -74.50
CA LEU A 311 -25.41 32.34 -74.49
C LEU A 311 -24.99 33.80 -74.60
N SER A 312 -23.94 34.22 -73.88
CA SER A 312 -23.42 35.60 -73.93
C SER A 312 -22.85 35.93 -75.31
N SER A 313 -22.14 34.99 -75.93
CA SER A 313 -21.64 35.12 -77.31
C SER A 313 -22.79 35.21 -78.33
N MET A 314 -23.77 34.30 -78.26
CA MET A 314 -24.94 34.30 -79.15
C MET A 314 -25.81 35.55 -78.98
N ALA A 315 -26.01 36.03 -77.75
CA ALA A 315 -26.70 37.27 -77.47
C ALA A 315 -25.93 38.49 -78.02
N SER A 316 -24.62 38.55 -77.81
CA SER A 316 -23.76 39.62 -78.33
C SER A 316 -23.77 39.67 -79.86
N SER A 317 -23.73 38.51 -80.53
CA SER A 317 -23.86 38.44 -81.99
C SER A 317 -25.23 38.93 -82.46
N LYS A 318 -26.32 38.44 -81.85
CA LYS A 318 -27.69 38.82 -82.23
C LYS A 318 -28.08 40.26 -81.89
N LEU A 319 -27.40 40.90 -80.93
CA LEU A 319 -27.56 42.33 -80.63
C LEU A 319 -26.78 43.23 -81.60
N ARG A 320 -25.70 42.71 -82.21
CA ARG A 320 -24.90 43.42 -83.23
C ARG A 320 -25.46 43.27 -84.65
N ASP A 321 -26.23 42.21 -84.91
CA ASP A 321 -26.93 42.04 -86.19
C ASP A 321 -28.06 43.06 -86.37
N ASN A 322 -28.03 43.80 -87.49
CA ASN A 322 -29.03 44.78 -87.92
C ASN A 322 -29.34 45.95 -86.96
N ASN A 323 -28.52 46.21 -85.93
CA ASN A 323 -28.77 47.31 -84.98
C ASN A 323 -27.57 48.29 -84.88
N PRO A 324 -27.50 49.33 -85.74
CA PRO A 324 -26.38 50.27 -85.74
C PRO A 324 -26.24 51.12 -84.46
N ASN A 325 -27.26 51.12 -83.58
CA ASN A 325 -27.20 51.79 -82.28
C ASN A 325 -26.51 50.95 -81.18
N ILE A 326 -26.25 49.65 -81.42
CA ILE A 326 -25.45 48.79 -80.53
C ILE A 326 -24.06 48.60 -81.17
N ALA A 327 -23.44 49.73 -81.54
CA ALA A 327 -22.11 49.77 -82.12
C ALA A 327 -21.04 49.29 -81.12
N ASP A 328 -20.01 48.60 -81.61
CA ASP A 328 -18.82 48.32 -80.81
C ASP A 328 -18.07 49.64 -80.57
N LEU A 329 -17.97 50.08 -79.32
CA LEU A 329 -17.29 51.32 -78.95
C LEU A 329 -15.77 51.26 -79.23
N SER A 330 -15.21 50.06 -79.43
CA SER A 330 -13.81 49.87 -79.84
C SER A 330 -13.56 50.00 -81.34
N ASP A 331 -14.61 50.00 -82.19
CA ASP A 331 -14.47 50.22 -83.63
C ASP A 331 -14.16 51.70 -83.92
N PRO A 332 -12.98 52.05 -84.48
CA PRO A 332 -12.64 53.42 -84.84
C PRO A 332 -13.41 53.94 -86.06
N ASN A 333 -13.96 53.02 -86.88
CA ASN A 333 -14.63 53.31 -88.14
C ASN A 333 -16.16 53.21 -88.03
N ARG A 334 -16.71 53.13 -86.81
CA ARG A 334 -18.17 53.16 -86.58
C ARG A 334 -18.79 54.47 -87.10
N PRO A 335 -20.07 54.50 -87.52
CA PRO A 335 -20.68 55.68 -88.14
C PRO A 335 -20.56 56.98 -87.33
N THR A 336 -20.64 56.93 -86.00
CA THR A 336 -20.47 58.14 -85.17
C THR A 336 -19.05 58.66 -85.20
N LYS A 337 -18.02 57.80 -85.17
CA LYS A 337 -16.62 58.27 -85.19
C LYS A 337 -16.18 58.73 -86.59
N LEU A 338 -16.72 58.13 -87.64
CA LEU A 338 -16.60 58.67 -89.01
C LEU A 338 -17.26 60.05 -89.11
N SER A 339 -18.38 60.29 -88.42
CA SER A 339 -19.05 61.60 -88.39
C SER A 339 -18.29 62.67 -87.59
N GLU A 340 -17.61 62.26 -86.50
CA GLU A 340 -16.65 63.12 -85.80
C GLU A 340 -15.49 63.48 -86.74
N GLN A 341 -14.82 62.48 -87.34
CA GLN A 341 -13.70 62.69 -88.28
C GLN A 341 -14.10 63.55 -89.49
N PHE A 342 -15.27 63.30 -90.09
CA PHE A 342 -15.83 64.12 -91.17
C PHE A 342 -16.02 65.59 -90.76
N SER A 343 -16.32 65.85 -89.48
CA SER A 343 -16.43 67.22 -88.95
C SER A 343 -15.04 67.80 -88.65
N GLU A 344 -14.12 66.99 -88.11
CA GLU A 344 -12.71 67.35 -87.88
C GLU A 344 -12.00 67.78 -89.19
N LEU A 345 -12.35 67.20 -90.35
CA LEU A 345 -11.83 67.61 -91.66
C LEU A 345 -12.17 69.06 -92.04
N TYR A 346 -13.35 69.56 -91.66
CA TYR A 346 -13.77 70.92 -91.94
C TYR A 346 -13.02 71.94 -91.07
N ASP A 347 -12.84 71.63 -89.79
CA ASP A 347 -12.16 72.53 -88.87
C ASP A 347 -10.63 72.59 -89.15
N ASN A 348 -10.02 71.47 -89.56
CA ASN A 348 -8.57 71.33 -89.76
C ASN A 348 -8.15 71.39 -91.25
N GLU A 349 -8.13 70.25 -91.95
CA GLU A 349 -7.56 70.14 -93.30
C GLU A 349 -8.22 71.06 -94.35
N TRP A 350 -9.53 71.31 -94.25
CA TRP A 350 -10.22 72.24 -95.15
C TRP A 350 -9.71 73.67 -94.98
N THR A 351 -9.50 74.12 -93.74
CA THR A 351 -8.90 75.43 -93.43
C THR A 351 -7.49 75.52 -93.98
N ASP A 352 -6.64 74.52 -93.71
CA ASP A 352 -5.26 74.44 -94.23
C ASP A 352 -5.21 74.52 -95.76
N ALA A 353 -6.17 73.89 -96.45
CA ALA A 353 -6.25 73.86 -97.92
C ALA A 353 -6.88 75.14 -98.52
N PHE A 354 -7.88 75.74 -97.88
CA PHE A 354 -8.44 77.05 -98.26
C PHE A 354 -7.33 78.11 -98.24
N ASP A 355 -6.55 78.13 -97.16
CA ASP A 355 -5.44 79.06 -96.97
C ASP A 355 -4.35 78.88 -98.05
N GLU A 356 -4.10 77.67 -98.52
CA GLU A 356 -3.15 77.41 -99.61
C GLU A 356 -3.73 77.82 -100.98
N LEU A 357 -5.00 77.50 -101.27
CA LEU A 357 -5.67 77.89 -102.52
C LEU A 357 -5.84 79.41 -102.67
N GLU A 358 -6.10 80.16 -101.58
CA GLU A 358 -6.17 81.63 -101.64
C GLU A 358 -4.82 82.25 -102.05
N LYS A 359 -3.71 81.60 -101.70
CA LYS A 359 -2.35 82.02 -102.06
C LYS A 359 -1.97 81.61 -103.48
N LEU A 360 -2.46 80.47 -103.98
CA LEU A 360 -2.08 79.92 -105.29
C LEU A 360 -2.89 80.48 -106.47
N LEU A 361 -4.21 80.67 -106.32
CA LEU A 361 -5.11 81.01 -107.44
C LEU A 361 -5.06 82.49 -107.88
N GLY A 362 -4.08 83.26 -107.41
CA GLY A 362 -3.83 84.66 -107.79
C GLY A 362 -4.89 85.64 -107.27
N ASP A 363 -4.68 86.93 -107.48
CA ASP A 363 -5.61 87.96 -107.03
C ASP A 363 -6.64 88.31 -108.11
N LYS A 364 -7.91 88.12 -107.76
CA LYS A 364 -9.07 88.60 -108.52
C LYS A 364 -9.57 89.91 -107.89
N GLU A 365 -10.06 90.83 -108.71
CA GLU A 365 -10.56 92.14 -108.24
C GLU A 365 -11.69 92.04 -107.20
N ASP A 366 -12.44 90.94 -107.21
CA ASP A 366 -13.52 90.64 -106.27
C ASP A 366 -13.12 89.49 -105.33
N LYS A 367 -12.73 89.85 -104.10
CA LYS A 367 -12.37 88.89 -103.03
C LYS A 367 -13.53 87.94 -102.69
N TYR A 368 -14.79 88.38 -102.75
CA TYR A 368 -15.93 87.51 -102.42
C TYR A 368 -16.16 86.45 -103.49
N LYS A 369 -15.98 86.79 -104.77
CA LYS A 369 -16.00 85.78 -105.85
C LYS A 369 -14.85 84.77 -105.71
N LYS A 370 -13.63 85.23 -105.38
CA LYS A 370 -12.47 84.35 -105.11
C LYS A 370 -12.73 83.40 -103.93
N GLU A 371 -13.25 83.92 -102.82
CA GLU A 371 -13.66 83.13 -101.63
C GLU A 371 -14.69 82.06 -102.00
N MET A 372 -15.80 82.45 -102.64
CA MET A 372 -16.88 81.55 -103.06
C MET A 372 -16.42 80.45 -104.03
N GLU A 373 -15.50 80.78 -104.94
CA GLU A 373 -14.93 79.86 -105.92
C GLU A 373 -14.03 78.80 -105.25
N ILE A 374 -13.10 79.22 -104.37
CA ILE A 374 -12.25 78.31 -103.57
C ILE A 374 -13.12 77.37 -102.72
N ILE A 375 -14.17 77.90 -102.09
CA ILE A 375 -15.12 77.12 -101.31
C ILE A 375 -15.84 76.08 -102.21
N SER A 376 -16.25 76.47 -103.43
CA SER A 376 -16.87 75.52 -104.35
C SER A 376 -15.90 74.45 -104.82
N TYR A 377 -14.61 74.74 -105.06
CA TYR A 377 -13.61 73.72 -105.37
C TYR A 377 -13.46 72.72 -104.23
N LEU A 378 -13.23 73.17 -103.00
CA LEU A 378 -13.06 72.27 -101.84
C LEU A 378 -14.31 71.40 -101.59
N ARG A 379 -15.51 71.97 -101.70
CA ARG A 379 -16.76 71.19 -101.60
C ARG A 379 -16.91 70.20 -102.75
N ASP A 380 -16.69 70.64 -103.99
CA ASP A 380 -16.84 69.78 -105.18
C ASP A 380 -15.73 68.72 -105.29
N PHE A 381 -14.59 68.89 -104.61
CA PHE A 381 -13.63 67.83 -104.32
C PHE A 381 -14.27 66.80 -103.37
N MET A 382 -14.71 67.19 -102.17
CA MET A 382 -15.27 66.26 -101.18
C MET A 382 -16.44 65.42 -101.71
N VAL A 383 -17.30 66.03 -102.54
CA VAL A 383 -18.42 65.32 -103.20
C VAL A 383 -17.94 64.35 -104.29
N GLU A 384 -16.94 64.71 -105.10
CA GLU A 384 -16.36 63.78 -106.09
C GLU A 384 -15.65 62.60 -105.39
N ILE A 385 -14.88 62.88 -104.33
CA ILE A 385 -14.17 61.88 -103.51
C ILE A 385 -15.17 60.87 -102.93
N HIS A 386 -16.30 61.34 -102.40
CA HIS A 386 -17.37 60.47 -101.90
C HIS A 386 -18.03 59.67 -103.02
N SER A 387 -18.29 60.26 -104.20
CA SER A 387 -18.82 59.49 -105.35
C SER A 387 -17.85 58.37 -105.73
N VAL A 388 -16.57 58.67 -105.95
CA VAL A 388 -15.54 57.68 -106.32
C VAL A 388 -15.43 56.57 -105.29
N CYS A 389 -15.45 56.88 -103.99
CA CYS A 389 -15.37 55.86 -102.95
C CYS A 389 -16.61 54.94 -102.92
N ASN A 390 -17.82 55.45 -103.20
CA ASN A 390 -19.03 54.63 -103.32
C ASN A 390 -19.07 53.82 -104.62
N ASP A 391 -18.69 54.42 -105.75
CA ASP A 391 -18.60 53.72 -107.04
C ASP A 391 -17.60 52.56 -106.96
N LEU A 392 -16.46 52.77 -106.28
CA LEU A 392 -15.48 51.72 -106.01
C LEU A 392 -16.01 50.65 -105.05
N SER A 393 -16.63 51.01 -103.92
CA SER A 393 -17.12 50.02 -102.96
C SER A 393 -18.28 49.19 -103.53
N PHE A 394 -19.21 49.83 -104.23
CA PHE A 394 -20.33 49.18 -104.93
C PHE A 394 -19.82 48.29 -106.07
N SER A 395 -18.89 48.77 -106.90
CA SER A 395 -18.28 47.97 -107.97
C SER A 395 -17.56 46.73 -107.43
N LYS A 396 -16.81 46.86 -106.32
CA LYS A 396 -16.14 45.71 -105.67
C LYS A 396 -17.14 44.72 -105.08
N LEU A 397 -18.18 45.20 -104.39
CA LEU A 397 -19.26 44.35 -103.87
C LEU A 397 -19.95 43.58 -105.02
N LYS A 398 -20.42 44.28 -106.04
CA LYS A 398 -21.06 43.70 -107.24
C LYS A 398 -20.17 42.70 -107.97
N THR A 399 -18.87 42.99 -108.13
CA THR A 399 -17.91 42.05 -108.74
C THR A 399 -17.78 40.75 -107.94
N ILE A 400 -17.83 40.83 -106.60
CA ILE A 400 -17.77 39.65 -105.73
C ILE A 400 -19.10 38.89 -105.78
N GLU A 401 -20.24 39.58 -105.73
CA GLU A 401 -21.57 38.98 -105.88
C GLU A 401 -21.70 38.22 -107.22
N GLU A 402 -21.32 38.84 -108.34
CA GLU A 402 -21.29 38.21 -109.67
C GLU A 402 -20.34 37.00 -109.75
N ALA A 403 -19.24 37.00 -109.00
CA ALA A 403 -18.33 35.86 -108.90
C ALA A 403 -18.96 34.69 -108.12
N PHE A 404 -19.75 34.96 -107.08
CA PHE A 404 -20.53 33.95 -106.34
C PHE A 404 -21.77 33.46 -107.11
N VAL A 405 -22.33 34.26 -108.02
CA VAL A 405 -23.56 33.97 -108.80
C VAL A 405 -23.25 33.32 -110.18
N LYS A 406 -21.99 32.96 -110.46
CA LYS A 406 -21.61 32.38 -111.76
C LYS A 406 -22.45 31.13 -112.14
N PRO A 407 -23.03 31.09 -113.35
CA PRO A 407 -24.18 30.25 -113.62
C PRO A 407 -23.83 28.78 -113.89
N SER A 408 -24.63 27.88 -113.32
CA SER A 408 -24.89 26.55 -113.90
C SER A 408 -26.35 26.37 -114.35
N VAL A 409 -27.26 27.25 -113.93
CA VAL A 409 -28.66 27.31 -114.35
C VAL A 409 -29.10 28.79 -114.39
N PRO A 410 -29.80 29.27 -115.44
CA PRO A 410 -30.48 30.55 -115.37
C PRO A 410 -31.74 30.43 -114.49
N SER A 411 -31.71 31.02 -113.30
CA SER A 411 -32.87 31.14 -112.41
C SER A 411 -32.92 32.56 -111.83
N GLU A 412 -34.06 33.24 -111.98
CA GLU A 412 -34.17 34.69 -111.74
C GLU A 412 -34.19 35.08 -110.25
N ASP A 413 -34.37 34.11 -109.35
CA ASP A 413 -34.49 34.32 -107.90
C ASP A 413 -33.24 33.94 -107.08
N THR A 414 -32.07 33.79 -107.74
CA THR A 414 -30.82 33.34 -107.08
C THR A 414 -30.14 34.43 -106.23
N LYS A 415 -30.86 34.97 -105.23
CA LYS A 415 -30.32 35.94 -104.26
C LYS A 415 -29.33 35.26 -103.31
N ILE A 416 -28.18 35.88 -103.11
CA ILE A 416 -27.14 35.40 -102.18
C ILE A 416 -27.70 35.46 -100.74
N PRO A 417 -27.56 34.39 -99.92
CA PRO A 417 -27.96 34.40 -98.50
C PRO A 417 -27.37 35.57 -97.72
N THR A 418 -28.16 36.16 -96.83
CA THR A 418 -27.81 37.38 -96.08
C THR A 418 -26.55 37.22 -95.24
N GLU A 419 -26.31 36.02 -94.71
CA GLU A 419 -25.12 35.65 -93.94
C GLU A 419 -23.84 35.67 -94.81
N ILE A 420 -23.95 35.27 -96.07
CA ILE A 420 -22.84 35.30 -97.04
C ILE A 420 -22.59 36.74 -97.49
N LEU A 421 -23.64 37.51 -97.77
CA LEU A 421 -23.53 38.95 -98.08
C LEU A 421 -22.86 39.73 -96.93
N LYS A 422 -23.25 39.46 -95.68
CA LYS A 422 -22.61 40.04 -94.49
C LYS A 422 -21.12 39.67 -94.43
N THR A 423 -20.79 38.39 -94.62
CA THR A 423 -19.40 37.90 -94.64
C THR A 423 -18.55 38.60 -95.73
N ILE A 424 -19.13 38.85 -96.91
CA ILE A 424 -18.50 39.60 -98.00
C ILE A 424 -18.25 41.05 -97.59
N LYS A 425 -19.25 41.74 -97.02
CA LYS A 425 -19.11 43.14 -96.57
C LYS A 425 -18.08 43.29 -95.45
N ASP A 426 -18.10 42.42 -94.45
CA ASP A 426 -17.11 42.41 -93.36
C ASP A 426 -15.69 42.12 -93.90
N GLY A 427 -15.58 41.27 -94.94
CA GLY A 427 -14.34 41.09 -95.71
C GLY A 427 -13.86 42.36 -96.41
N ILE A 428 -14.76 43.11 -97.05
CA ILE A 428 -14.43 44.41 -97.68
C ILE A 428 -13.96 45.42 -96.63
N LYS A 429 -14.66 45.54 -95.49
CA LYS A 429 -14.23 46.39 -94.35
C LYS A 429 -12.83 46.00 -93.84
N THR A 430 -12.56 44.70 -93.72
CA THR A 430 -11.26 44.17 -93.29
C THR A 430 -10.13 44.45 -94.30
N MET A 431 -10.44 44.55 -95.60
CA MET A 431 -9.48 44.93 -96.64
C MET A 431 -9.34 46.43 -96.84
N ALA A 432 -10.29 47.25 -96.37
CA ALA A 432 -10.32 48.69 -96.63
C ALA A 432 -8.99 49.43 -96.35
N PRO A 433 -8.26 49.17 -95.22
CA PRO A 433 -6.97 49.83 -94.98
C PRO A 433 -5.87 49.47 -96.00
N LYS A 434 -5.94 48.28 -96.63
CA LYS A 434 -4.97 47.81 -97.62
C LYS A 434 -5.23 48.38 -99.02
N LEU A 435 -6.47 48.79 -99.29
CA LEU A 435 -6.88 49.37 -100.57
C LEU A 435 -6.73 50.91 -100.59
N LEU A 436 -6.58 51.53 -99.42
CA LEU A 436 -6.65 52.98 -99.22
C LEU A 436 -5.68 53.77 -100.13
N GLU A 437 -4.42 53.38 -100.23
CA GLU A 437 -3.44 54.09 -101.08
C GLU A 437 -3.82 54.05 -102.56
N LYS A 438 -4.28 52.90 -103.06
CA LYS A 438 -4.79 52.76 -104.43
C LYS A 438 -6.10 53.54 -104.64
N THR A 439 -6.89 53.74 -103.58
CA THR A 439 -8.07 54.62 -103.61
C THR A 439 -7.68 56.10 -103.74
N ARG A 440 -6.66 56.56 -102.98
CA ARG A 440 -6.11 57.92 -103.10
C ARG A 440 -5.57 58.21 -104.50
N GLU A 441 -4.81 57.28 -105.09
CA GLU A 441 -4.35 57.38 -106.48
C GLU A 441 -5.52 57.56 -107.46
N LEU A 442 -6.55 56.70 -107.39
CA LEU A 442 -7.71 56.75 -108.29
C LEU A 442 -8.56 58.03 -108.11
N VAL A 443 -8.70 58.50 -106.87
CA VAL A 443 -9.34 59.78 -106.56
C VAL A 443 -8.57 60.95 -107.17
N LEU A 444 -7.25 60.96 -107.01
CA LEU A 444 -6.39 62.05 -107.46
C LEU A 444 -6.34 62.13 -109.00
N ASP A 445 -6.27 60.98 -109.68
CA ASP A 445 -6.36 60.91 -111.14
C ASP A 445 -7.74 61.36 -111.64
N ARG A 446 -8.83 61.02 -110.92
CA ARG A 446 -10.20 61.46 -111.24
C ARG A 446 -10.37 62.97 -111.06
N LEU A 447 -9.81 63.57 -110.01
CA LEU A 447 -9.83 65.02 -109.81
C LEU A 447 -9.05 65.74 -110.91
N LYS A 448 -7.87 65.22 -111.31
CA LYS A 448 -7.11 65.78 -112.44
C LYS A 448 -7.91 65.79 -113.73
N GLU A 449 -8.49 64.66 -114.13
CA GLU A 449 -9.29 64.60 -115.38
C GLU A 449 -10.52 65.52 -115.32
N LYS A 450 -11.12 65.71 -114.14
CA LYS A 450 -12.25 66.63 -113.92
C LYS A 450 -11.86 68.11 -114.03
N TYR A 451 -10.64 68.47 -113.66
CA TYR A 451 -10.17 69.87 -113.58
C TYR A 451 -9.04 70.20 -114.57
N LYS A 452 -8.69 69.33 -115.52
CA LYS A 452 -7.53 69.45 -116.44
C LYS A 452 -7.40 70.77 -117.23
N ASP A 453 -8.51 71.48 -117.45
CA ASP A 453 -8.59 72.76 -118.16
C ASP A 453 -8.78 73.95 -117.20
N ASP A 454 -8.70 73.72 -115.89
CA ASP A 454 -8.95 74.67 -114.80
C ASP A 454 -7.65 74.94 -113.98
N PRO A 455 -7.34 76.19 -113.60
CA PRO A 455 -6.15 76.53 -112.80
C PRO A 455 -5.99 75.75 -111.48
N VAL A 456 -7.06 75.16 -110.93
CA VAL A 456 -7.00 74.38 -109.71
C VAL A 456 -6.29 73.01 -109.88
N GLU A 457 -6.14 72.47 -111.10
CA GLU A 457 -5.42 71.20 -111.32
C GLU A 457 -3.98 71.25 -110.80
N GLY A 458 -3.25 72.32 -111.14
CA GLY A 458 -1.88 72.53 -110.68
C GLY A 458 -1.77 72.68 -109.16
N CYS A 459 -2.88 72.96 -108.47
CA CYS A 459 -2.96 73.03 -107.01
C CYS A 459 -3.19 71.65 -106.37
N LEU A 460 -3.65 70.62 -107.09
CA LEU A 460 -4.01 69.30 -106.53
C LEU A 460 -2.82 68.53 -105.91
N GLN A 461 -1.58 68.90 -106.23
CA GLN A 461 -0.36 68.32 -105.62
C GLN A 461 0.26 69.17 -104.51
N HIS A 462 -0.28 70.37 -104.25
CA HIS A 462 0.24 71.27 -103.21
C HIS A 462 -0.05 70.71 -101.82
N HIS A 463 0.77 71.06 -100.81
CA HIS A 463 0.93 70.24 -99.61
C HIS A 463 -0.36 70.07 -98.80
N ASN A 464 -1.05 71.17 -98.51
CA ASN A 464 -2.28 71.17 -97.74
C ASN A 464 -3.47 70.72 -98.60
N VAL A 465 -3.54 71.16 -99.86
CA VAL A 465 -4.59 70.73 -100.82
C VAL A 465 -4.57 69.21 -100.99
N LYS A 466 -3.38 68.62 -101.21
CA LYS A 466 -3.21 67.17 -101.31
C LYS A 466 -3.53 66.48 -99.98
N ARG A 467 -3.02 66.98 -98.84
CA ARG A 467 -3.36 66.42 -97.52
C ARG A 467 -4.86 66.41 -97.27
N TYR A 468 -5.59 67.46 -97.67
CA TYR A 468 -7.04 67.53 -97.61
C TYR A 468 -7.70 66.48 -98.52
N ILE A 469 -7.25 66.30 -99.75
CA ILE A 469 -7.75 65.25 -100.67
C ILE A 469 -7.50 63.85 -100.12
N ASP A 470 -6.28 63.56 -99.64
CA ASP A 470 -5.91 62.27 -99.06
C ASP A 470 -6.76 61.97 -97.80
N LYS A 471 -6.97 62.98 -96.93
CA LYS A 471 -7.77 62.84 -95.70
C LYS A 471 -9.27 62.74 -95.94
N CYS A 472 -9.79 63.47 -96.92
CA CYS A 472 -11.15 63.27 -97.42
C CYS A 472 -11.32 61.87 -97.99
N THR A 473 -10.31 61.34 -98.71
CA THR A 473 -10.34 59.99 -99.25
C THR A 473 -10.35 58.94 -98.14
N ASP A 474 -9.54 59.09 -97.09
CA ASP A 474 -9.55 58.21 -95.91
C ASP A 474 -10.97 58.07 -95.33
N VAL A 475 -11.59 59.20 -94.99
CA VAL A 475 -12.91 59.22 -94.33
C VAL A 475 -14.02 58.75 -95.29
N CYS A 476 -14.04 59.25 -96.53
CA CYS A 476 -15.03 58.83 -97.53
C CYS A 476 -14.91 57.35 -97.91
N TRP A 477 -13.71 56.76 -97.93
CA TRP A 477 -13.53 55.34 -98.18
C TRP A 477 -14.10 54.51 -97.02
N TYR A 478 -13.78 54.84 -95.77
CA TYR A 478 -14.35 54.14 -94.62
C TYR A 478 -15.87 54.32 -94.50
N MET A 479 -16.42 55.47 -94.90
CA MET A 479 -17.87 55.71 -95.02
C MET A 479 -18.53 54.83 -96.10
N SER A 480 -17.85 54.65 -97.24
CA SER A 480 -18.38 53.93 -98.41
C SER A 480 -18.32 52.41 -98.27
N VAL A 481 -17.53 51.88 -97.32
CA VAL A 481 -17.52 50.45 -96.97
C VAL A 481 -18.38 50.10 -95.75
N GLN A 482 -19.08 51.08 -95.14
CA GLN A 482 -20.03 50.77 -94.07
C GLN A 482 -21.27 50.03 -94.57
N ASP A 483 -21.97 49.41 -93.62
CA ASP A 483 -23.28 48.80 -93.85
C ASP A 483 -24.24 49.25 -92.73
N PRO A 484 -25.21 50.15 -93.02
CA PRO A 484 -25.41 50.83 -94.30
C PRO A 484 -24.29 51.84 -94.63
N GLN A 485 -24.16 52.20 -95.91
CA GLN A 485 -23.21 53.22 -96.38
C GLN A 485 -23.64 54.63 -95.94
N LEU A 486 -22.69 55.44 -95.48
CA LEU A 486 -22.95 56.82 -95.06
C LEU A 486 -23.05 57.75 -96.27
N VAL A 487 -24.04 58.65 -96.25
CA VAL A 487 -24.40 59.50 -97.39
C VAL A 487 -24.10 60.97 -97.08
N ILE A 488 -23.30 61.59 -97.95
CA ILE A 488 -23.11 63.05 -97.99
C ILE A 488 -24.21 63.67 -98.85
N ASP A 489 -24.84 64.73 -98.35
CA ASP A 489 -25.77 65.54 -99.13
C ASP A 489 -25.01 66.68 -99.84
N GLY A 490 -24.52 66.37 -101.04
CA GLY A 490 -23.82 67.31 -101.92
C GLY A 490 -24.74 68.25 -102.73
N SER A 491 -26.04 68.33 -102.43
CA SER A 491 -26.98 69.17 -103.17
C SER A 491 -26.51 70.62 -103.26
N LYS A 492 -26.65 71.22 -104.45
CA LYS A 492 -26.55 72.67 -104.64
C LYS A 492 -27.98 73.22 -104.61
N SER A 493 -28.30 73.93 -103.53
CA SER A 493 -29.60 74.59 -103.26
C SER A 493 -29.48 76.13 -103.12
N PRO A 494 -28.88 76.87 -104.08
CA PRO A 494 -28.96 78.32 -104.05
C PRO A 494 -30.42 78.78 -104.06
N ASP A 495 -30.71 79.85 -103.33
CA ASP A 495 -32.03 80.50 -103.25
C ASP A 495 -33.14 79.73 -102.53
N ASP A 496 -32.91 78.48 -102.10
CA ASP A 496 -33.79 77.83 -101.12
C ASP A 496 -33.75 78.55 -99.77
N LYS A 497 -34.80 78.34 -98.96
CA LYS A 497 -34.84 78.86 -97.58
C LYS A 497 -33.75 78.19 -96.74
N PHE A 498 -33.02 78.98 -95.95
CA PHE A 498 -31.91 78.49 -95.15
C PHE A 498 -32.37 77.46 -94.11
N ASP A 499 -32.01 76.19 -94.31
CA ASP A 499 -32.36 75.10 -93.39
C ASP A 499 -31.40 75.05 -92.20
N SER A 500 -31.76 75.75 -91.13
CA SER A 500 -31.05 75.72 -89.84
C SER A 500 -31.05 74.35 -89.13
N ILE A 501 -31.82 73.36 -89.59
CA ILE A 501 -31.70 71.97 -89.13
C ILE A 501 -30.51 71.31 -89.86
N LYS A 502 -30.51 71.28 -91.20
CA LYS A 502 -29.46 70.67 -92.03
C LYS A 502 -28.10 71.39 -91.94
N HIS A 503 -28.10 72.72 -91.90
CA HIS A 503 -26.89 73.55 -92.00
C HIS A 503 -26.66 74.45 -90.77
N ARG A 504 -25.39 74.80 -90.54
CA ARG A 504 -24.93 75.91 -89.71
C ARG A 504 -24.55 77.08 -90.61
N GLU A 505 -24.74 78.31 -90.14
CA GLU A 505 -24.34 79.52 -90.87
C GLU A 505 -22.80 79.64 -90.91
N TYR A 506 -22.24 80.02 -92.06
CA TYR A 506 -20.79 80.20 -92.26
C TYR A 506 -20.29 81.54 -91.68
N THR A 507 -20.43 82.64 -92.43
CA THR A 507 -20.00 83.99 -92.01
C THR A 507 -21.09 85.04 -92.10
N LYS A 508 -22.07 84.87 -92.99
CA LYS A 508 -23.24 85.74 -93.17
C LYS A 508 -24.52 84.99 -92.81
N LYS A 509 -25.40 85.69 -92.10
CA LYS A 509 -26.76 85.24 -91.76
C LYS A 509 -27.76 85.73 -92.81
N GLY A 510 -28.74 84.89 -93.17
CA GLY A 510 -29.79 85.26 -94.11
C GLY A 510 -30.93 84.24 -94.20
N PRO A 511 -32.14 84.64 -94.61
CA PRO A 511 -33.28 83.74 -94.80
C PRO A 511 -33.13 82.76 -95.99
N TYR A 512 -32.22 83.01 -96.92
CA TYR A 512 -31.95 82.16 -98.09
C TYR A 512 -30.52 81.63 -98.09
N GLU A 513 -30.31 80.45 -98.69
CA GLU A 513 -28.99 79.86 -98.90
C GLU A 513 -28.30 80.49 -100.13
N ASP A 514 -27.06 80.94 -99.96
CA ASP A 514 -26.20 81.47 -101.03
C ASP A 514 -25.41 80.31 -101.66
N PHE A 515 -24.60 79.63 -100.84
CA PHE A 515 -23.85 78.44 -101.23
C PHE A 515 -23.54 77.54 -100.01
N VAL A 516 -23.45 76.23 -100.26
CA VAL A 516 -22.97 75.24 -99.28
C VAL A 516 -21.44 75.26 -99.24
N VAL A 517 -20.89 75.40 -98.04
CA VAL A 517 -19.45 75.40 -97.73
C VAL A 517 -18.97 73.99 -97.38
N TRP A 518 -19.74 73.30 -96.52
CA TRP A 518 -19.51 71.92 -96.10
C TRP A 518 -20.82 71.15 -96.16
N PRO A 519 -20.88 69.96 -96.79
CA PRO A 519 -22.13 69.24 -96.95
C PRO A 519 -22.59 68.56 -95.65
N ALA A 520 -23.89 68.25 -95.54
CA ALA A 520 -24.43 67.51 -94.40
C ALA A 520 -24.21 65.99 -94.55
N LEU A 521 -24.06 65.28 -93.41
CA LEU A 521 -23.76 63.84 -93.37
C LEU A 521 -24.91 63.05 -92.75
N TYR A 522 -25.31 61.95 -93.37
CA TYR A 522 -26.40 61.07 -92.95
C TYR A 522 -25.94 59.62 -92.80
N LEU A 523 -26.55 58.89 -91.86
CA LEU A 523 -26.25 57.48 -91.58
C LEU A 523 -26.50 56.57 -92.79
N HIS A 524 -27.52 56.90 -93.59
CA HIS A 524 -27.83 56.29 -94.86
C HIS A 524 -28.76 57.22 -95.66
N LYS A 525 -29.08 56.88 -96.91
CA LYS A 525 -30.08 57.62 -97.71
C LYS A 525 -31.44 57.62 -96.98
N GLY A 526 -31.96 58.82 -96.68
CA GLY A 526 -33.19 59.00 -95.89
C GLY A 526 -33.08 58.60 -94.41
N GLY A 527 -31.86 58.38 -93.90
CA GLY A 527 -31.60 58.07 -92.49
C GLY A 527 -31.42 59.32 -91.61
N PRO A 528 -31.13 59.15 -90.31
CA PRO A 528 -30.81 60.26 -89.44
C PRO A 528 -29.52 60.97 -89.87
N MET A 529 -29.52 62.30 -89.75
CA MET A 529 -28.33 63.13 -89.92
C MET A 529 -27.35 62.88 -88.76
N LEU A 530 -26.07 62.67 -89.08
CA LEU A 530 -24.99 62.45 -88.12
C LEU A 530 -24.18 63.73 -87.86
N SER A 531 -23.98 64.58 -88.88
CA SER A 531 -23.36 65.90 -88.72
C SER A 531 -24.02 66.95 -89.62
N LYS A 532 -24.15 68.18 -89.09
CA LYS A 532 -24.65 69.34 -89.82
C LYS A 532 -23.59 69.88 -90.76
N GLY A 533 -24.00 70.15 -92.00
CA GLY A 533 -23.19 70.92 -92.94
C GLY A 533 -23.04 72.38 -92.51
N VAL A 534 -22.36 73.16 -93.35
CA VAL A 534 -22.12 74.59 -93.19
C VAL A 534 -22.49 75.28 -94.50
N ALA A 535 -23.27 76.36 -94.44
CA ALA A 535 -23.73 77.09 -95.61
C ALA A 535 -23.73 78.61 -95.35
N GLN A 536 -23.54 79.39 -96.41
CA GLN A 536 -23.57 80.84 -96.37
C GLN A 536 -25.00 81.35 -96.55
N GLY A 537 -25.46 82.26 -95.68
CA GLY A 537 -26.78 82.88 -95.78
C GLY A 537 -26.76 84.22 -96.53
N LYS A 538 -27.76 84.46 -97.39
CA LYS A 538 -28.00 85.75 -98.06
C LYS A 538 -29.37 86.34 -97.73
N LYS A 539 -29.48 87.67 -97.88
CA LYS A 539 -30.68 88.45 -97.49
C LYS A 539 -31.82 88.37 -98.49
N GLU A 540 -31.50 88.26 -99.77
CA GLU A 540 -32.40 88.39 -100.92
C GLU A 540 -32.17 87.20 -101.87
N MET A 541 -33.19 86.83 -102.64
CA MET A 541 -33.06 85.85 -103.71
C MET A 541 -32.34 86.45 -104.94
N THR A 542 -31.60 85.62 -105.67
CA THR A 542 -30.91 85.97 -106.93
C THR A 542 -31.92 86.20 -108.06
N GLY A 543 -32.63 87.33 -108.01
CA GLY A 543 -33.68 87.67 -108.98
C GLY A 543 -34.53 88.90 -108.64
N GLN A 544 -34.18 89.68 -107.60
CA GLN A 544 -34.83 90.96 -107.30
C GLN A 544 -33.82 92.12 -107.36
N GLN A 545 -33.61 92.64 -108.57
CA GLN A 545 -33.11 93.98 -108.89
C GLN A 545 -33.97 94.58 -110.00
#